data_AF-A0A369UX50-F1
#
_entry.id   AF-A0A369UX50-F1
#
_cell.length_a   1.000
_cell.length_b   1.000
_cell.length_c   1.000
_cell.angle_alpha   90.00
_cell.angle_beta   90.00
_cell.angle_gamma   90.00
#
_symmetry.space_group_name_H-M   'P 1'
#
loop_
_entity.id
_entity.type
_entity.pdbx_description
1 polymer ?
#
loop_
_entity_poly.entity_id
_entity_poly.type
_entity_poly.pdbx_seq_one_letter_code
_entity_poly.pdbx_strand_id
1 'polypeptide(L)'
;MSDNPGENDQPDPADDPTDSFEEIIAAETTRDPDLAVIEAGSRTLRTQGGPPQADVPGRPEDPEVDKALREVEAELATRWGETKLEPSVARIAALMDVLGDPQRSYPSIHITGTNGKTSTARMIEALLGAFELRTGRYTSPHVQSITERISLDGAAISAERFVETYQDIKPYVEMVDAQQEYRLSFFEVLTGMAYAAFADAPVDVAVVEVGMGGSWDATNVIDGDVAVVTPIDLDHTDRLGETPGEIATEKAGIVKQDATVILAQQPVDAAQVLLKKAVDVNATVAREGLEFGVVSRQVAVGGQLMTLRGLGGEYPEVYLPLHGAHQAHNAAVALAAVEAFFGVGAQRPEPLEVDTVRKAFAAVASPGRMEVVRRSPTVVLDAAHNPAGARVTAEAVGEAFEFSRLIGVVGASGDKNVRGFLEAFEPVFAEVVVTQNSSHRAMDADELAGIAVEVFGEDRVQVEPRLPDALEAAITLAEEEGEFSGGGVLVTGSVITVGEARLLLGRG
;
A
#
# COMPACT_ATOMS: atom_id res chain seq x y z
N MET A 1 9.48 -9.40 90.15
CA MET A 1 10.92 -9.14 90.03
C MET A 1 11.15 -8.87 88.55
N SER A 2 10.98 -7.61 88.11
CA SER A 2 11.99 -6.51 88.14
C SER A 2 13.10 -6.78 87.11
N ASP A 3 13.51 -5.89 86.20
CA ASP A 3 13.21 -4.49 85.88
C ASP A 3 13.82 -4.25 84.49
N ASN A 4 13.21 -3.36 83.70
CA ASN A 4 13.92 -2.52 82.71
C ASN A 4 14.33 -1.23 83.46
N PRO A 5 15.30 -0.36 83.06
CA PRO A 5 15.59 0.10 81.68
C PRO A 5 17.05 0.57 81.40
N GLY A 6 17.32 1.18 80.24
CA GLY A 6 18.50 2.04 80.03
C GLY A 6 18.88 2.32 78.58
N GLU A 7 18.37 3.43 78.04
CA GLU A 7 18.55 4.03 76.69
C GLU A 7 19.92 4.67 76.43
N ASN A 8 20.24 4.85 75.12
CA ASN A 8 20.82 6.03 74.42
C ASN A 8 21.65 5.57 73.19
N ASP A 9 21.71 6.20 72.01
CA ASP A 9 21.05 7.36 71.38
C ASP A 9 21.46 7.36 69.87
N GLN A 10 20.52 7.59 68.93
CA GLN A 10 20.67 8.35 67.65
C GLN A 10 21.55 7.85 66.44
N PRO A 11 21.40 8.36 65.17
CA PRO A 11 20.62 7.72 64.08
C PRO A 11 21.38 7.50 62.71
N ASP A 12 20.75 6.72 61.79
CA ASP A 12 20.78 6.63 60.29
C ASP A 12 22.03 7.06 59.44
N PRO A 13 22.34 6.43 58.27
CA PRO A 13 21.46 6.50 57.08
C PRO A 13 21.40 5.26 56.15
N ALA A 14 20.22 5.08 55.54
CA ALA A 14 19.91 4.85 54.11
C ALA A 14 20.84 4.05 53.16
N ASP A 15 20.15 3.30 52.27
CA ASP A 15 20.57 2.74 50.98
C ASP A 15 21.74 3.43 50.28
N ASP A 16 22.64 2.62 49.69
CA ASP A 16 23.50 3.07 48.59
C ASP A 16 23.39 2.10 47.39
N PRO A 17 22.72 2.50 46.30
CA PRO A 17 22.59 1.74 45.05
C PRO A 17 23.65 2.17 44.02
N THR A 18 24.93 2.22 44.41
CA THR A 18 26.01 2.71 43.54
C THR A 18 26.93 1.62 42.97
N ASP A 19 26.86 0.39 43.45
CA ASP A 19 27.76 -0.69 42.99
C ASP A 19 27.42 -1.26 41.60
N SER A 20 26.28 -0.90 41.01
CA SER A 20 25.89 -1.34 39.65
C SER A 20 26.18 -0.33 38.54
N PHE A 21 26.63 0.88 38.88
CA PHE A 21 26.88 1.95 37.90
C PHE A 21 28.36 2.01 37.45
N GLU A 22 29.31 1.64 38.31
CA GLU A 22 30.73 1.61 37.93
C GLU A 22 31.10 0.45 36.99
N GLU A 23 30.42 -0.70 37.10
CA GLU A 23 30.64 -1.84 36.17
C GLU A 23 30.09 -1.58 34.76
N ILE A 24 29.10 -0.70 34.60
CA ILE A 24 28.56 -0.31 33.28
C ILE A 24 29.49 0.70 32.59
N ILE A 25 30.11 1.62 33.35
CA ILE A 25 31.03 2.62 32.80
C ILE A 25 32.38 2.00 32.37
N ALA A 26 32.80 0.91 33.01
CA ALA A 26 34.01 0.18 32.63
C ALA A 26 33.85 -0.61 31.30
N ALA A 27 32.62 -0.93 30.89
CA ALA A 27 32.34 -1.65 29.63
C ALA A 27 32.15 -0.73 28.41
N GLU A 28 31.85 0.56 28.62
CA GLU A 28 31.67 1.54 27.52
C GLU A 28 32.95 2.30 27.12
N THR A 29 34.05 2.17 27.87
CA THR A 29 35.28 2.94 27.61
C THR A 29 36.30 2.27 26.67
N THR A 30 35.91 1.21 25.98
CA THR A 30 36.72 0.59 24.89
C THR A 30 36.05 0.66 23.52
N ARG A 31 35.24 1.70 23.25
CA ARG A 31 34.80 2.02 21.89
C ARG A 31 35.71 3.07 21.28
N ASP A 32 36.17 2.78 20.07
CA ASP A 32 37.03 3.64 19.26
C ASP A 32 36.35 5.02 19.08
N PRO A 33 36.97 6.14 19.53
CA PRO A 33 36.37 7.46 19.46
C PRO A 33 36.00 7.89 18.03
N ASP A 34 36.64 7.32 17.00
CA ASP A 34 36.29 7.57 15.60
C ASP A 34 34.94 6.91 15.21
N LEU A 35 34.56 5.80 15.83
CA LEU A 35 33.27 5.12 15.59
C LEU A 35 32.09 5.89 16.20
N ALA A 36 32.29 6.44 17.41
CA ALA A 36 31.27 7.23 18.11
C ALA A 36 30.96 8.56 17.38
N VAL A 37 31.96 9.14 16.70
CA VAL A 37 31.79 10.35 15.87
C VAL A 37 31.05 10.03 14.57
N ILE A 38 31.25 8.83 13.99
CA ILE A 38 30.50 8.36 12.81
C ILE A 38 29.03 8.06 13.18
N GLU A 39 28.76 7.42 14.33
CA GLU A 39 27.39 7.17 14.80
C GLU A 39 26.65 8.47 15.17
N ALA A 40 27.34 9.44 15.79
CA ALA A 40 26.76 10.74 16.10
C ALA A 40 26.52 11.59 14.83
N GLY A 41 27.43 11.52 13.85
CA GLY A 41 27.27 12.14 12.52
C GLY A 41 26.12 11.53 11.72
N SER A 42 25.95 10.20 11.81
CA SER A 42 24.79 9.48 11.26
C SER A 42 23.49 9.91 11.93
N ARG A 43 23.45 10.03 13.27
CA ARG A 43 22.25 10.50 14.01
C ARG A 43 21.86 11.95 13.73
N THR A 44 22.81 12.84 13.43
CA THR A 44 22.51 14.24 13.10
C THR A 44 22.05 14.43 11.65
N LEU A 45 22.36 13.49 10.75
CA LEU A 45 21.76 13.40 9.41
C LEU A 45 20.36 12.75 9.43
N ARG A 46 20.03 11.94 10.45
CA ARG A 46 18.72 11.26 10.62
C ARG A 46 17.55 12.19 10.92
N THR A 47 17.80 13.45 11.33
CA THR A 47 16.73 14.40 11.71
C THR A 47 16.27 15.32 10.58
N GLN A 48 16.62 15.05 9.31
CA GLN A 48 16.09 15.78 8.15
C GLN A 48 15.01 15.02 7.36
N GLY A 49 14.39 14.00 7.94
CA GLY A 49 13.10 13.51 7.48
C GLY A 49 12.02 14.49 7.94
N GLY A 50 11.60 15.40 7.07
CA GLY A 50 10.34 16.14 7.28
C GLY A 50 9.16 15.18 7.43
N PRO A 51 7.99 15.64 7.91
CA PRO A 51 6.78 14.81 7.90
C PRO A 51 6.57 14.23 6.48
N PRO A 52 6.12 12.97 6.34
CA PRO A 52 5.92 12.35 5.04
C PRO A 52 5.04 13.26 4.17
N GLN A 53 5.60 13.68 3.04
CA GLN A 53 4.86 14.48 2.08
C GLN A 53 3.83 13.55 1.43
N ALA A 54 2.56 13.75 1.76
CA ALA A 54 1.43 13.06 1.14
C ALA A 54 1.23 13.41 -0.36
N ASP A 55 2.16 14.17 -0.94
CA ASP A 55 2.09 14.60 -2.32
C ASP A 55 2.71 13.55 -3.23
N VAL A 56 1.87 13.02 -4.12
CA VAL A 56 2.35 12.17 -5.21
C VAL A 56 3.26 12.99 -6.11
N PRO A 57 4.45 12.51 -6.48
CA PRO A 57 5.36 13.27 -7.33
C PRO A 57 4.70 13.66 -8.66
N GLY A 58 4.76 14.95 -8.98
CA GLY A 58 4.46 15.43 -10.32
C GLY A 58 5.57 15.09 -11.32
N ARG A 59 5.40 15.52 -12.57
CA ARG A 59 6.48 15.49 -13.56
C ARG A 59 7.63 16.41 -13.09
N PRO A 60 8.90 16.05 -13.33
CA PRO A 60 10.03 16.89 -12.95
C PRO A 60 9.93 18.29 -13.56
N GLU A 61 10.27 19.33 -12.77
CA GLU A 61 10.32 20.70 -13.26
C GLU A 61 11.50 20.93 -14.20
N ASP A 62 12.62 20.23 -13.97
CA ASP A 62 13.79 20.26 -14.85
C ASP A 62 13.49 19.50 -16.16
N PRO A 63 13.50 20.20 -17.32
CA PRO A 63 13.20 19.58 -18.61
C PRO A 63 14.14 18.44 -19.02
N GLU A 64 15.42 18.46 -18.59
CA GLU A 64 16.37 17.40 -18.92
C GLU A 64 16.12 16.15 -18.10
N VAL A 65 15.79 16.30 -16.81
CA VAL A 65 15.38 15.18 -15.95
C VAL A 65 14.07 14.57 -16.44
N ASP A 66 13.07 15.40 -16.76
CA ASP A 66 11.79 14.91 -17.30
C ASP A 66 11.98 14.19 -18.64
N LYS A 67 12.86 14.69 -19.51
CA LYS A 67 13.22 14.02 -20.76
C LYS A 67 13.88 12.66 -20.49
N ALA A 68 14.85 12.59 -19.60
CA ALA A 68 15.52 11.34 -19.25
C ALA A 68 14.55 10.31 -18.66
N LEU A 69 13.65 10.74 -17.76
CA LEU A 69 12.59 9.88 -17.20
C LEU A 69 11.68 9.35 -18.32
N ARG A 70 11.24 10.21 -19.25
CA ARG A 70 10.41 9.81 -20.40
C ARG A 70 11.12 8.80 -21.32
N GLU A 71 12.42 8.93 -21.52
CA GLU A 71 13.22 7.97 -22.30
C GLU A 71 13.27 6.59 -21.61
N VAL A 72 13.42 6.55 -20.29
CA VAL A 72 13.36 5.30 -19.50
C VAL A 72 11.96 4.69 -19.56
N GLU A 73 10.91 5.50 -19.35
CA GLU A 73 9.52 5.05 -19.46
C GLU A 73 9.22 4.45 -20.84
N ALA A 74 9.67 5.11 -21.90
CA ALA A 74 9.48 4.64 -23.28
C ALA A 74 10.22 3.32 -23.54
N GLU A 75 11.45 3.15 -23.05
CA GLU A 75 12.19 1.90 -23.19
C GLU A 75 11.52 0.77 -22.42
N LEU A 76 11.11 1.00 -21.17
CA LEU A 76 10.37 0.04 -20.36
C LEU A 76 9.05 -0.37 -21.05
N ALA A 77 8.35 0.57 -21.70
CA ALA A 77 7.11 0.31 -22.43
C ALA A 77 7.30 -0.55 -23.70
N THR A 78 8.53 -0.74 -24.20
CA THR A 78 8.81 -1.68 -25.31
C THR A 78 8.77 -3.15 -24.88
N ARG A 79 8.82 -3.41 -23.58
CA ARG A 79 8.82 -4.76 -23.00
C ARG A 79 7.39 -5.29 -22.88
N TRP A 80 7.25 -6.58 -22.58
CA TRP A 80 5.94 -7.12 -22.24
C TRP A 80 5.34 -6.35 -21.06
N GLY A 81 4.13 -5.83 -21.26
CA GLY A 81 3.40 -5.13 -20.21
C GLY A 81 2.94 -6.06 -19.09
N GLU A 82 2.45 -5.47 -18.00
CA GLU A 82 2.00 -6.18 -16.78
C GLU A 82 0.89 -7.21 -17.05
N THR A 83 0.20 -7.10 -18.18
CA THR A 83 -0.85 -8.04 -18.57
C THR A 83 -0.33 -9.25 -19.35
N LYS A 84 0.94 -9.32 -19.76
CA LYS A 84 1.47 -10.48 -20.47
C LYS A 84 2.45 -11.23 -19.56
N LEU A 85 2.16 -12.50 -19.34
CA LEU A 85 2.84 -13.30 -18.33
C LEU A 85 3.33 -14.63 -18.89
N GLU A 86 4.48 -15.06 -18.39
CA GLU A 86 4.94 -16.43 -18.43
C GLU A 86 4.99 -16.90 -16.96
N PRO A 87 4.28 -17.99 -16.57
CA PRO A 87 4.20 -18.44 -15.18
C PRO A 87 5.53 -19.02 -14.63
N SER A 88 6.52 -18.15 -14.43
CA SER A 88 7.85 -18.50 -13.95
C SER A 88 8.56 -17.28 -13.38
N VAL A 89 9.37 -17.51 -12.33
CA VAL A 89 10.29 -16.50 -11.78
C VAL A 89 11.70 -16.59 -12.39
N ALA A 90 11.92 -17.43 -13.40
CA ALA A 90 13.27 -17.75 -13.89
C ALA A 90 14.04 -16.52 -14.42
N ARG A 91 13.38 -15.63 -15.17
CA ARG A 91 14.05 -14.43 -15.71
C ARG A 91 14.42 -13.45 -14.61
N ILE A 92 13.50 -13.15 -13.70
CA ILE A 92 13.78 -12.24 -12.58
C ILE A 92 14.83 -12.84 -11.63
N ALA A 93 14.80 -14.15 -11.38
CA ALA A 93 15.82 -14.82 -10.58
C ALA A 93 17.21 -14.74 -11.24
N ALA A 94 17.29 -14.89 -12.57
CA ALA A 94 18.54 -14.69 -13.30
C ALA A 94 19.04 -13.24 -13.20
N LEU A 95 18.14 -12.25 -13.22
CA LEU A 95 18.50 -10.85 -12.97
C LEU A 95 19.03 -10.64 -11.55
N MET A 96 18.40 -11.25 -10.54
CA MET A 96 18.86 -11.13 -9.15
C MET A 96 20.23 -11.75 -8.95
N ASP A 97 20.49 -12.92 -9.54
CA ASP A 97 21.79 -13.61 -9.48
C ASP A 97 22.92 -12.72 -10.02
N VAL A 98 22.75 -12.13 -11.21
CA VAL A 98 23.78 -11.25 -11.79
C VAL A 98 23.93 -9.91 -11.05
N LEU A 99 22.89 -9.46 -10.33
CA LEU A 99 22.95 -8.29 -9.46
C LEU A 99 23.54 -8.58 -8.07
N GLY A 100 23.85 -9.85 -7.77
CA GLY A 100 24.42 -10.25 -6.48
C GLY A 100 23.39 -10.39 -5.36
N ASP A 101 22.17 -10.80 -5.70
CA ASP A 101 21.05 -11.04 -4.79
C ASP A 101 20.70 -9.86 -3.85
N PRO A 102 20.48 -8.62 -4.37
CA PRO A 102 20.20 -7.46 -3.54
C PRO A 102 18.93 -7.64 -2.67
N GLN A 103 17.96 -8.39 -3.18
CA GLN A 103 16.70 -8.73 -2.53
C GLN A 103 16.85 -9.60 -1.27
N ARG A 104 18.05 -10.12 -0.99
CA ARG A 104 18.38 -10.93 0.20
C ARG A 104 19.16 -10.15 1.27
N SER A 105 19.45 -8.88 1.04
CA SER A 105 20.27 -8.05 1.95
C SER A 105 19.49 -7.41 3.11
N TYR A 106 18.16 -7.51 3.10
CA TYR A 106 17.25 -6.92 4.09
C TYR A 106 16.03 -7.84 4.31
N PRO A 107 15.41 -7.81 5.50
CA PRO A 107 14.16 -8.53 5.74
C PRO A 107 13.00 -7.87 4.97
N SER A 108 11.95 -8.64 4.74
CA SER A 108 10.82 -8.18 3.91
C SER A 108 9.46 -8.58 4.45
N ILE A 109 8.49 -7.66 4.33
CA ILE A 109 7.06 -7.93 4.47
C ILE A 109 6.46 -8.02 3.07
N HIS A 110 5.97 -9.20 2.69
CA HIS A 110 5.47 -9.47 1.34
C HIS A 110 3.94 -9.51 1.33
N ILE A 111 3.30 -8.73 0.46
CA ILE A 111 1.86 -8.47 0.51
C ILE A 111 1.20 -8.90 -0.81
N THR A 112 0.22 -9.79 -0.72
CA THR A 112 -0.68 -10.12 -1.82
C THR A 112 -2.16 -9.99 -1.41
N GLY A 113 -3.05 -10.22 -2.37
CA GLY A 113 -4.50 -10.13 -2.23
C GLY A 113 -5.15 -9.54 -3.47
N THR A 114 -6.48 -9.45 -3.47
CA THR A 114 -7.21 -8.83 -4.59
C THR A 114 -7.33 -7.33 -4.36
N ASN A 115 -7.88 -6.92 -3.21
CA ASN A 115 -8.09 -5.52 -2.84
C ASN A 115 -7.29 -5.14 -1.59
N GLY A 116 -6.99 -3.84 -1.40
CA GLY A 116 -6.37 -3.32 -0.18
C GLY A 116 -4.84 -3.46 -0.07
N LYS A 117 -4.17 -4.12 -1.03
CA LYS A 117 -2.70 -4.31 -1.04
C LYS A 117 -1.92 -3.01 -0.87
N THR A 118 -2.07 -2.06 -1.79
CA THR A 118 -1.35 -0.77 -1.77
C THR A 118 -1.63 0.05 -0.51
N SER A 119 -2.88 0.09 -0.03
CA SER A 119 -3.23 0.84 1.20
C SER A 119 -2.59 0.18 2.43
N THR A 120 -2.62 -1.15 2.51
CA THR A 120 -1.97 -1.92 3.57
C THR A 120 -0.45 -1.72 3.55
N ALA A 121 0.17 -1.76 2.36
CA ALA A 121 1.61 -1.51 2.21
C ALA A 121 2.03 -0.12 2.69
N ARG A 122 1.23 0.92 2.39
CA ARG A 122 1.46 2.29 2.85
C ARG A 122 1.28 2.43 4.37
N MET A 123 0.29 1.76 4.95
CA MET A 123 0.10 1.74 6.41
C MET A 123 1.25 1.02 7.13
N ILE A 124 1.72 -0.09 6.58
CA ILE A 124 2.88 -0.83 7.11
C ILE A 124 4.14 0.06 7.05
N GLU A 125 4.41 0.72 5.93
CA GLU A 125 5.55 1.65 5.80
C GLU A 125 5.46 2.79 6.83
N ALA A 126 4.29 3.42 6.98
CA ALA A 126 4.09 4.51 7.94
C ALA A 126 4.34 4.06 9.39
N LEU A 127 3.88 2.86 9.76
CA LEU A 127 4.12 2.28 11.07
C LEU A 127 5.61 1.98 11.29
N LEU A 128 6.27 1.30 10.36
CA LEU A 128 7.69 0.96 10.47
C LEU A 128 8.56 2.24 10.57
N GLY A 129 8.28 3.25 9.75
CA GLY A 129 8.97 4.53 9.79
C GLY A 129 8.75 5.30 11.09
N ALA A 130 7.57 5.20 11.71
CA ALA A 130 7.31 5.79 13.03
C ALA A 130 8.11 5.12 14.16
N PHE A 131 8.55 3.87 13.96
CA PHE A 131 9.53 3.17 14.82
C PHE A 131 10.98 3.36 14.36
N GLU A 132 11.25 4.42 13.58
CA GLU A 132 12.58 4.85 13.14
C GLU A 132 13.33 3.83 12.27
N LEU A 133 12.61 2.90 11.62
CA LEU A 133 13.19 2.00 10.63
C LEU A 133 13.28 2.69 9.27
N ARG A 134 14.39 2.47 8.58
CA ARG A 134 14.57 2.85 7.19
C ARG A 134 13.78 1.90 6.29
N THR A 135 12.78 2.40 5.58
CA THR A 135 11.85 1.56 4.82
C THR A 135 12.08 1.67 3.32
N GLY A 136 12.06 0.54 2.62
CA GLY A 136 11.84 0.51 1.18
C GLY A 136 10.42 0.02 0.89
N ARG A 137 9.64 0.70 0.04
CA ARG A 137 8.31 0.21 -0.37
C ARG A 137 8.22 0.06 -1.88
N TYR A 138 7.78 -1.12 -2.33
CA TYR A 138 7.47 -1.41 -3.72
C TYR A 138 5.97 -1.63 -3.90
N THR A 139 5.32 -0.80 -4.71
CA THR A 139 3.85 -0.83 -4.92
C THR A 139 3.45 -0.73 -6.39
N SER A 140 2.27 -1.23 -6.74
CA SER A 140 1.75 -1.15 -8.11
C SER A 140 0.21 -1.16 -8.20
N PRO A 141 -0.36 -0.60 -9.27
CA PRO A 141 0.25 0.36 -10.20
C PRO A 141 0.45 1.74 -9.53
N HIS A 142 1.14 2.66 -10.21
CA HIS A 142 1.21 4.07 -9.78
C HIS A 142 -0.07 4.82 -10.13
N VAL A 143 -0.32 5.95 -9.45
CA VAL A 143 -1.46 6.81 -9.74
C VAL A 143 -1.11 7.85 -10.81
N GLN A 144 0.02 8.57 -10.68
CA GLN A 144 0.41 9.67 -11.58
C GLN A 144 1.82 9.51 -12.16
N SER A 145 2.79 9.05 -11.38
CA SER A 145 4.20 8.93 -11.77
C SER A 145 4.74 7.53 -11.51
N ILE A 146 5.52 7.00 -12.45
CA ILE A 146 6.18 5.70 -12.31
C ILE A 146 7.08 5.62 -11.08
N THR A 147 7.62 6.75 -10.62
CA THR A 147 8.49 6.82 -9.45
C THR A 147 7.77 6.43 -8.15
N GLU A 148 6.44 6.57 -8.07
CA GLU A 148 5.65 6.12 -6.91
C GLU A 148 5.81 4.64 -6.60
N ARG A 149 6.17 3.84 -7.62
CA ARG A 149 6.31 2.40 -7.47
C ARG A 149 7.46 2.03 -6.55
N ILE A 150 8.48 2.88 -6.43
CA ILE A 150 9.65 2.64 -5.58
C ILE A 150 9.75 3.81 -4.60
N SER A 151 9.59 3.53 -3.31
CA SER A 151 9.69 4.52 -2.24
C SER A 151 10.79 4.16 -1.26
N LEU A 152 11.44 5.19 -0.72
CA LEU A 152 12.42 5.12 0.36
C LEU A 152 11.95 6.08 1.46
N ASP A 153 11.97 5.63 2.70
CA ASP A 153 11.69 6.47 3.88
C ASP A 153 10.35 7.20 3.81
N GLY A 154 9.31 6.52 3.30
CA GLY A 154 7.95 7.08 3.18
C GLY A 154 7.70 7.94 1.95
N ALA A 155 8.72 8.18 1.11
CA ALA A 155 8.61 9.03 -0.08
C ALA A 155 9.01 8.28 -1.35
N ALA A 156 8.34 8.58 -2.46
CA ALA A 156 8.76 8.06 -3.76
C ALA A 156 10.18 8.53 -4.10
N ILE A 157 10.98 7.67 -4.74
CA ILE A 157 12.32 8.09 -5.18
C ILE A 157 12.22 9.22 -6.21
N SER A 158 13.22 10.08 -6.25
CA SER A 158 13.25 11.17 -7.23
C SER A 158 13.36 10.62 -8.65
N ALA A 159 12.99 11.43 -9.64
CA ALA A 159 13.11 11.06 -11.04
C ALA A 159 14.58 10.80 -11.43
N GLU A 160 15.51 11.59 -10.90
CA GLU A 160 16.95 11.39 -11.06
C GLU A 160 17.36 10.04 -10.51
N ARG A 161 16.99 9.72 -9.27
CA ARG A 161 17.32 8.44 -8.64
C ARG A 161 16.69 7.26 -9.40
N PHE A 162 15.48 7.41 -9.91
CA PHE A 162 14.83 6.39 -10.74
C PHE A 162 15.62 6.14 -12.03
N VAL A 163 16.03 7.21 -12.72
CA VAL A 163 16.84 7.13 -13.94
C VAL A 163 18.21 6.52 -13.67
N GLU A 164 18.89 6.95 -12.60
CA GLU A 164 20.17 6.38 -12.14
C GLU A 164 20.04 4.88 -11.88
N THR A 165 19.06 4.48 -11.07
CA THR A 165 18.82 3.06 -10.74
C THR A 165 18.60 2.24 -12.00
N TYR A 166 17.82 2.74 -12.97
CA TYR A 166 17.64 2.05 -14.24
C TYR A 166 18.95 1.91 -15.02
N GLN A 167 19.72 3.00 -15.12
CA GLN A 167 21.00 3.00 -15.84
C GLN A 167 22.01 2.05 -15.22
N ASP A 168 22.05 1.96 -13.89
CA ASP A 168 22.94 1.07 -13.14
C ASP A 168 22.62 -0.41 -13.39
N ILE A 169 21.33 -0.78 -13.42
CA ILE A 169 20.93 -2.17 -13.66
C ILE A 169 20.88 -2.54 -15.15
N LYS A 170 20.78 -1.56 -16.06
CA LYS A 170 20.55 -1.78 -17.50
C LYS A 170 21.54 -2.78 -18.14
N PRO A 171 22.86 -2.73 -17.89
CA PRO A 171 23.79 -3.71 -18.48
C PRO A 171 23.49 -5.15 -18.07
N TYR A 172 23.00 -5.36 -16.84
CA TYR A 172 22.62 -6.68 -16.33
C TYR A 172 21.29 -7.14 -16.91
N VAL A 173 20.34 -6.23 -17.07
CA VAL A 173 19.08 -6.48 -17.78
C VAL A 173 19.36 -6.92 -19.22
N GLU A 174 20.24 -6.22 -19.94
CA GLU A 174 20.63 -6.57 -21.32
C GLU A 174 21.35 -7.92 -21.40
N MET A 175 22.17 -8.23 -20.39
CA MET A 175 22.85 -9.53 -20.29
C MET A 175 21.86 -10.69 -20.15
N VAL A 176 20.85 -10.55 -19.27
CA VAL A 176 19.81 -11.55 -19.08
C VAL A 176 18.91 -11.64 -20.32
N ASP A 177 18.50 -10.50 -20.88
CA ASP A 177 17.70 -10.44 -22.12
C ASP A 177 18.36 -11.23 -23.26
N ALA A 178 19.69 -11.19 -23.39
CA ALA A 178 20.44 -11.89 -24.43
C ALA A 178 20.56 -13.41 -24.22
N GLN A 179 20.31 -13.90 -23.00
CA GLN A 179 20.44 -15.32 -22.62
C GLN A 179 19.09 -16.05 -22.53
N GLN A 180 17.99 -15.31 -22.51
CA GLN A 180 16.64 -15.83 -22.32
C GLN A 180 15.86 -15.84 -23.65
N GLU A 181 14.86 -16.72 -23.76
CA GLU A 181 13.97 -16.77 -24.94
C GLU A 181 13.19 -15.45 -25.13
N TYR A 182 12.81 -14.84 -24.02
CA TYR A 182 12.08 -13.59 -23.96
C TYR A 182 12.83 -12.58 -23.09
N ARG A 183 12.79 -11.32 -23.50
CA ARG A 183 13.26 -10.20 -22.68
C ARG A 183 12.51 -10.17 -21.35
N LEU A 184 13.16 -9.69 -20.30
CA LEU A 184 12.51 -9.30 -19.05
C LEU A 184 11.32 -8.38 -19.33
N SER A 185 10.21 -8.64 -18.67
CA SER A 185 8.99 -7.82 -18.76
C SER A 185 9.19 -6.46 -18.08
N PHE A 186 8.26 -5.54 -18.34
CA PHE A 186 8.19 -4.24 -17.66
C PHE A 186 8.24 -4.40 -16.14
N PHE A 187 7.45 -5.35 -15.61
CA PHE A 187 7.31 -5.56 -14.17
C PHE A 187 8.55 -6.22 -13.56
N GLU A 188 9.19 -7.16 -14.27
CA GLU A 188 10.42 -7.80 -13.81
C GLU A 188 11.58 -6.77 -13.72
N VAL A 189 11.73 -5.88 -14.71
CA VAL A 189 12.77 -4.84 -14.65
C VAL A 189 12.51 -3.88 -13.49
N LEU A 190 11.27 -3.41 -13.29
CA LEU A 190 10.93 -2.55 -12.15
C LEU A 190 11.14 -3.22 -10.81
N THR A 191 10.85 -4.52 -10.71
CA THR A 191 11.10 -5.30 -9.50
C THR A 191 12.61 -5.34 -9.20
N GLY A 192 13.43 -5.59 -10.22
CA GLY A 192 14.89 -5.53 -10.08
C GLY A 192 15.40 -4.14 -9.69
N MET A 193 14.83 -3.08 -10.25
CA MET A 193 15.14 -1.69 -9.85
C MET A 193 14.80 -1.45 -8.38
N ALA A 194 13.64 -1.89 -7.91
CA ALA A 194 13.22 -1.70 -6.52
C ALA A 194 14.19 -2.38 -5.56
N TYR A 195 14.57 -3.63 -5.82
CA TYR A 195 15.49 -4.35 -4.96
C TYR A 195 16.91 -3.75 -4.96
N ALA A 196 17.41 -3.34 -6.13
CA ALA A 196 18.67 -2.62 -6.20
C ALA A 196 18.63 -1.30 -5.42
N ALA A 197 17.56 -0.50 -5.58
CA ALA A 197 17.41 0.76 -4.89
C ALA A 197 17.35 0.61 -3.35
N PHE A 198 16.72 -0.46 -2.86
CA PHE A 198 16.63 -0.75 -1.43
C PHE A 198 17.98 -1.18 -0.83
N ALA A 199 18.74 -2.00 -1.57
CA ALA A 199 20.09 -2.41 -1.17
C ALA A 199 21.09 -1.25 -1.18
N ASP A 200 21.03 -0.39 -2.21
CA ASP A 200 21.86 0.80 -2.33
C ASP A 200 21.56 1.85 -1.25
N ALA A 201 20.30 1.96 -0.85
CA ALA A 201 19.82 2.85 0.20
C ALA A 201 19.78 2.16 1.58
N PRO A 202 20.67 1.20 1.86
CA PRO A 202 20.49 0.09 2.82
C PRO A 202 19.29 0.24 3.78
N VAL A 203 18.12 -0.24 3.33
CA VAL A 203 16.90 -0.20 4.13
C VAL A 203 16.94 -1.26 5.25
N ASP A 204 16.31 -0.95 6.39
CA ASP A 204 16.16 -1.91 7.49
C ASP A 204 15.08 -2.96 7.17
N VAL A 205 14.12 -2.62 6.31
CA VAL A 205 13.00 -3.49 5.92
C VAL A 205 12.39 -3.06 4.60
N ALA A 206 12.05 -4.04 3.75
CA ALA A 206 11.29 -3.81 2.53
C ALA A 206 9.81 -4.22 2.67
N VAL A 207 8.90 -3.37 2.21
CA VAL A 207 7.45 -3.64 2.13
C VAL A 207 7.09 -3.83 0.66
N VAL A 208 6.84 -5.07 0.26
CA VAL A 208 6.76 -5.44 -1.15
C VAL A 208 5.34 -5.88 -1.49
N GLU A 209 4.67 -5.14 -2.37
CA GLU A 209 3.37 -5.52 -2.94
C GLU A 209 3.56 -6.39 -4.18
N VAL A 210 2.88 -7.53 -4.21
CA VAL A 210 2.75 -8.40 -5.38
C VAL A 210 2.00 -7.69 -6.50
N GLY A 211 2.50 -7.78 -7.74
CA GLY A 211 1.81 -7.27 -8.92
C GLY A 211 0.57 -8.08 -9.26
N MET A 212 0.73 -9.38 -9.52
CA MET A 212 -0.37 -10.30 -9.83
C MET A 212 -0.11 -11.71 -9.29
N GLY A 213 -1.14 -12.33 -8.72
CA GLY A 213 -1.01 -13.71 -8.24
C GLY A 213 -0.15 -13.82 -6.98
N GLY A 214 0.92 -14.61 -7.03
CA GLY A 214 1.88 -14.76 -5.93
C GLY A 214 3.06 -15.66 -6.30
N SER A 215 2.83 -16.96 -6.49
CA SER A 215 3.85 -17.98 -6.79
C SER A 215 4.81 -17.59 -7.91
N TRP A 216 4.29 -17.09 -9.04
CA TRP A 216 5.09 -16.72 -10.21
C TRP A 216 5.21 -15.21 -10.42
N ASP A 217 4.79 -14.40 -9.45
CA ASP A 217 4.99 -12.96 -9.50
C ASP A 217 6.49 -12.62 -9.43
N ALA A 218 6.91 -11.57 -10.14
CA ALA A 218 8.31 -11.17 -10.17
C ALA A 218 8.86 -10.86 -8.77
N THR A 219 8.02 -10.40 -7.86
CA THR A 219 8.41 -10.11 -6.48
C THR A 219 8.69 -11.36 -5.65
N ASN A 220 8.28 -12.55 -6.08
CA ASN A 220 8.39 -13.79 -5.30
C ASN A 220 9.80 -14.44 -5.31
N VAL A 221 10.82 -13.63 -5.59
CA VAL A 221 12.25 -13.97 -5.42
C VAL A 221 12.81 -13.50 -4.08
N ILE A 222 12.02 -12.79 -3.27
CA ILE A 222 12.33 -12.51 -1.86
C ILE A 222 11.91 -13.66 -0.95
N ASP A 223 12.57 -13.74 0.20
CA ASP A 223 12.15 -14.58 1.31
C ASP A 223 11.54 -13.67 2.40
N GLY A 224 10.22 -13.48 2.33
CA GLY A 224 9.50 -12.62 3.28
C GLY A 224 9.29 -13.29 4.64
N ASP A 225 9.78 -12.66 5.71
CA ASP A 225 9.58 -13.10 7.10
C ASP A 225 8.10 -13.01 7.52
N VAL A 226 7.41 -12.01 6.97
CA VAL A 226 5.98 -11.79 7.14
C VAL A 226 5.29 -11.80 5.79
N ALA A 227 4.34 -12.72 5.60
CA ALA A 227 3.50 -12.79 4.42
C ALA A 227 2.09 -12.27 4.75
N VAL A 228 1.64 -11.24 4.06
CA VAL A 228 0.33 -10.62 4.25
C VAL A 228 -0.58 -10.98 3.10
N VAL A 229 -1.77 -11.49 3.40
CA VAL A 229 -2.81 -11.79 2.41
C VAL A 229 -4.03 -10.96 2.73
N THR A 230 -4.20 -9.87 2.00
CA THR A 230 -5.40 -9.01 2.05
C THR A 230 -6.59 -9.75 1.40
N PRO A 231 -7.82 -9.21 1.45
CA PRO A 231 -9.01 -9.92 0.97
C PRO A 231 -8.87 -10.45 -0.46
N ILE A 232 -9.21 -11.73 -0.65
CA ILE A 232 -9.26 -12.40 -1.95
C ILE A 232 -10.70 -12.36 -2.48
N ASP A 233 -10.82 -11.89 -3.71
CA ASP A 233 -12.05 -11.89 -4.49
C ASP A 233 -11.69 -12.12 -5.97
N LEU A 234 -12.70 -12.29 -6.82
CA LEU A 234 -12.57 -12.48 -8.25
C LEU A 234 -11.92 -11.25 -8.91
N ASP A 235 -10.72 -11.46 -9.44
CA ASP A 235 -10.02 -10.55 -10.34
C ASP A 235 -9.00 -11.36 -11.14
N HIS A 236 -8.68 -10.92 -12.36
CA HIS A 236 -7.78 -11.64 -13.26
C HIS A 236 -8.18 -13.11 -13.47
N THR A 237 -9.48 -13.37 -13.64
CA THR A 237 -10.05 -14.72 -13.71
C THR A 237 -9.60 -15.51 -14.94
N ASP A 238 -9.11 -14.81 -15.98
CA ASP A 238 -8.47 -15.40 -17.17
C ASP A 238 -7.14 -16.11 -16.85
N ARG A 239 -6.54 -15.86 -15.68
CA ARG A 239 -5.20 -16.34 -15.31
C ARG A 239 -5.15 -17.05 -13.97
N LEU A 240 -5.83 -16.50 -12.97
CA LEU A 240 -5.73 -16.95 -11.58
C LEU A 240 -6.78 -18.00 -11.22
N GLY A 241 -7.85 -18.12 -12.00
CA GLY A 241 -8.96 -19.03 -11.76
C GLY A 241 -10.31 -18.32 -11.66
N GLU A 242 -11.38 -19.10 -11.67
CA GLU A 242 -12.77 -18.63 -11.67
C GLU A 242 -13.38 -18.62 -10.26
N THR A 243 -12.64 -19.11 -9.26
CA THR A 243 -13.08 -19.16 -7.85
C THR A 243 -12.07 -18.52 -6.90
N PRO A 244 -12.51 -17.98 -5.74
CA PRO A 244 -11.59 -17.47 -4.72
C PRO A 244 -10.56 -18.51 -4.25
N GLY A 245 -10.93 -19.80 -4.14
CA GLY A 245 -10.01 -20.88 -3.80
C GLY A 245 -8.92 -21.14 -4.85
N GLU A 246 -9.23 -21.08 -6.14
CA GLU A 246 -8.23 -21.18 -7.21
C GLU A 246 -7.27 -19.99 -7.17
N ILE A 247 -7.81 -18.77 -7.05
CA ILE A 247 -7.02 -17.54 -6.93
C ILE A 247 -6.12 -17.60 -5.69
N ALA A 248 -6.62 -18.14 -4.57
CA ALA A 248 -5.86 -18.31 -3.35
C ALA A 248 -4.69 -19.29 -3.51
N THR A 249 -4.80 -20.30 -4.37
CA THR A 249 -3.68 -21.22 -4.64
C THR A 249 -2.47 -20.48 -5.15
N GLU A 250 -2.69 -19.54 -6.08
CA GLU A 250 -1.61 -18.75 -6.64
C GLU A 250 -1.09 -17.69 -5.65
N LYS A 251 -1.99 -17.03 -4.91
CA LYS A 251 -1.60 -16.04 -3.89
C LYS A 251 -0.84 -16.67 -2.72
N ALA A 252 -1.14 -17.91 -2.36
CA ALA A 252 -0.45 -18.64 -1.30
C ALA A 252 1.04 -18.90 -1.60
N GLY A 253 1.47 -18.72 -2.86
CA GLY A 253 2.86 -18.89 -3.28
C GLY A 253 3.88 -17.95 -2.63
N ILE A 254 3.42 -16.84 -2.03
CA ILE A 254 4.30 -15.94 -1.26
C ILE A 254 4.60 -16.46 0.14
N VAL A 255 3.83 -17.44 0.64
CA VAL A 255 4.01 -17.99 1.99
C VAL A 255 5.24 -18.89 1.99
N LYS A 256 6.32 -18.38 2.57
CA LYS A 256 7.62 -19.07 2.71
C LYS A 256 7.66 -19.93 3.96
N GLN A 257 8.68 -20.78 4.02
CA GLN A 257 8.90 -21.65 5.17
C GLN A 257 9.13 -20.84 6.44
N ASP A 258 8.50 -21.26 7.54
CA ASP A 258 8.61 -20.67 8.88
C ASP A 258 8.16 -19.19 8.98
N ALA A 259 7.58 -18.62 7.93
CA ALA A 259 7.09 -17.24 7.91
C ALA A 259 5.90 -17.03 8.85
N THR A 260 5.64 -15.77 9.24
CA THR A 260 4.38 -15.39 9.89
C THR A 260 3.39 -14.87 8.86
N VAL A 261 2.22 -15.49 8.79
CA VAL A 261 1.17 -15.17 7.83
C VAL A 261 0.07 -14.35 8.50
N ILE A 262 -0.17 -13.15 7.98
CA ILE A 262 -1.27 -12.28 8.39
C ILE A 262 -2.38 -12.37 7.35
N LEU A 263 -3.50 -12.95 7.75
CA LEU A 263 -4.66 -13.15 6.89
C LEU A 263 -5.76 -12.16 7.25
N ALA A 264 -6.14 -11.29 6.31
CA ALA A 264 -7.41 -10.58 6.37
C ALA A 264 -8.58 -11.58 6.38
N GLN A 265 -9.81 -11.11 6.61
CA GLN A 265 -10.99 -11.97 6.45
C GLN A 265 -11.09 -12.50 5.01
N GLN A 266 -11.30 -13.82 4.86
CA GLN A 266 -11.33 -14.50 3.56
C GLN A 266 -12.62 -15.30 3.33
N PRO A 267 -13.02 -15.52 2.06
CA PRO A 267 -13.93 -16.60 1.69
C PRO A 267 -13.45 -17.97 2.20
N VAL A 268 -14.40 -18.87 2.49
CA VAL A 268 -14.09 -20.16 3.14
C VAL A 268 -13.15 -21.02 2.31
N ASP A 269 -13.37 -21.10 0.99
CA ASP A 269 -12.55 -21.87 0.06
C ASP A 269 -11.12 -21.30 -0.06
N ALA A 270 -10.99 -19.97 -0.12
CA ALA A 270 -9.69 -19.29 -0.08
C ALA A 270 -8.95 -19.53 1.24
N ALA A 271 -9.65 -19.41 2.38
CA ALA A 271 -9.07 -19.65 3.71
C ALA A 271 -8.53 -21.08 3.86
N GLN A 272 -9.24 -22.09 3.34
CA GLN A 272 -8.79 -23.49 3.39
C GLN A 272 -7.46 -23.69 2.65
N VAL A 273 -7.29 -23.07 1.48
CA VAL A 273 -6.06 -23.16 0.69
C VAL A 273 -4.89 -22.49 1.42
N LEU A 274 -5.11 -21.27 1.93
CA LEU A 274 -4.10 -20.50 2.66
C LEU A 274 -3.63 -21.20 3.93
N LEU A 275 -4.56 -21.75 4.72
CA LEU A 275 -4.23 -22.48 5.95
C LEU A 275 -3.51 -23.80 5.65
N LYS A 276 -3.91 -24.52 4.59
CA LYS A 276 -3.19 -25.71 4.15
C LYS A 276 -1.75 -25.37 3.76
N LYS A 277 -1.56 -24.32 2.96
CA LYS A 277 -0.23 -23.86 2.58
C LYS A 277 0.62 -23.52 3.79
N ALA A 278 0.05 -22.81 4.78
CA ALA A 278 0.77 -22.47 6.01
C ALA A 278 1.24 -23.74 6.76
N VAL A 279 0.39 -24.76 6.86
CA VAL A 279 0.78 -26.06 7.44
C VAL A 279 1.90 -26.73 6.64
N ASP A 280 1.79 -26.75 5.31
CA ASP A 280 2.76 -27.42 4.43
C ASP A 280 4.18 -26.83 4.55
N VAL A 281 4.31 -25.57 4.99
CA VAL A 281 5.59 -24.87 5.14
C VAL A 281 5.90 -24.45 6.59
N ASN A 282 5.18 -25.00 7.57
CA ASN A 282 5.33 -24.69 9.00
C ASN A 282 5.22 -23.18 9.35
N ALA A 283 4.42 -22.44 8.61
CA ALA A 283 4.20 -21.02 8.87
C ALA A 283 3.24 -20.79 10.06
N THR A 284 3.50 -19.74 10.84
CA THR A 284 2.58 -19.29 11.90
C THR A 284 1.49 -18.43 11.28
N VAL A 285 0.24 -18.53 11.74
CA VAL A 285 -0.89 -17.79 11.15
C VAL A 285 -1.61 -16.96 12.18
N ALA A 286 -1.85 -15.69 11.86
CA ALA A 286 -2.81 -14.83 12.55
C ALA A 286 -3.92 -14.40 11.59
N ARG A 287 -5.17 -14.47 12.03
CA ARG A 287 -6.36 -14.17 11.20
C ARG A 287 -7.14 -13.02 11.80
N GLU A 288 -7.59 -12.15 10.91
CA GLU A 288 -8.54 -11.10 11.25
C GLU A 288 -9.85 -11.71 11.77
N GLY A 289 -10.38 -11.12 12.84
CA GLY A 289 -11.58 -11.57 13.55
C GLY A 289 -11.33 -12.66 14.59
N LEU A 290 -10.12 -13.22 14.66
CA LEU A 290 -9.73 -14.26 15.63
C LEU A 290 -8.54 -13.80 16.49
N GLU A 291 -7.39 -13.62 15.86
CA GLU A 291 -6.16 -13.22 16.54
C GLU A 291 -6.01 -11.69 16.63
N PHE A 292 -6.47 -10.96 15.61
CA PHE A 292 -6.46 -9.50 15.55
C PHE A 292 -7.73 -8.97 14.86
N GLY A 293 -7.97 -7.66 14.83
CA GLY A 293 -9.06 -7.07 14.03
C GLY A 293 -9.54 -5.71 14.52
N VAL A 294 -10.64 -5.26 13.93
CA VAL A 294 -11.30 -4.00 14.32
C VAL A 294 -12.27 -4.26 15.47
N VAL A 295 -12.06 -3.60 16.62
CA VAL A 295 -12.95 -3.69 17.80
C VAL A 295 -14.12 -2.73 17.67
N SER A 296 -13.84 -1.48 17.27
CA SER A 296 -14.86 -0.48 17.01
C SER A 296 -14.38 0.53 15.97
N ARG A 297 -15.33 1.12 15.24
CA ARG A 297 -15.10 2.17 14.23
C ARG A 297 -16.21 3.21 14.33
N GLN A 298 -15.85 4.47 14.16
CA GLN A 298 -16.78 5.59 13.99
C GLN A 298 -16.28 6.51 12.87
N VAL A 299 -17.21 7.01 12.05
CA VAL A 299 -16.89 8.06 11.06
C VAL A 299 -16.44 9.32 11.80
N ALA A 300 -15.40 9.97 11.28
CA ALA A 300 -14.87 11.21 11.81
C ALA A 300 -14.62 12.21 10.68
N VAL A 301 -14.47 13.49 11.01
CA VAL A 301 -14.12 14.50 10.02
C VAL A 301 -12.79 14.13 9.36
N GLY A 302 -12.81 14.01 8.03
CA GLY A 302 -11.64 13.65 7.23
C GLY A 302 -11.22 12.17 7.30
N GLY A 303 -12.02 11.28 7.90
CA GLY A 303 -11.68 9.85 7.98
C GLY A 303 -12.49 9.10 9.01
N GLN A 304 -11.81 8.43 9.94
CA GLN A 304 -12.43 7.55 10.93
C GLN A 304 -11.60 7.42 12.19
N LEU A 305 -12.29 7.21 13.32
CA LEU A 305 -11.69 6.87 14.61
C LEU A 305 -11.98 5.41 14.93
N MET A 306 -10.96 4.64 15.30
CA MET A 306 -11.07 3.20 15.52
C MET A 306 -10.38 2.74 16.81
N THR A 307 -10.85 1.60 17.33
CA THR A 307 -10.10 0.78 18.28
C THR A 307 -9.69 -0.49 17.56
N LEU A 308 -8.38 -0.73 17.49
CA LEU A 308 -7.81 -1.91 16.85
C LEU A 308 -7.34 -2.91 17.91
N ARG A 309 -7.62 -4.19 17.71
CA ARG A 309 -6.96 -5.28 18.44
C ARG A 309 -5.82 -5.79 17.57
N GLY A 310 -4.59 -5.59 18.02
CA GLY A 310 -3.41 -6.23 17.48
C GLY A 310 -3.14 -7.60 18.12
N LEU A 311 -2.00 -8.18 17.79
CA LEU A 311 -1.47 -9.43 18.35
C LEU A 311 -1.06 -9.27 19.82
N GLY A 312 -0.60 -8.08 20.23
CA GLY A 312 -0.14 -7.81 21.60
C GLY A 312 -1.18 -7.16 22.52
N GLY A 313 -2.27 -6.60 21.98
CA GLY A 313 -3.26 -5.88 22.78
C GLY A 313 -4.15 -4.94 21.96
N GLU A 314 -4.90 -4.09 22.65
CA GLU A 314 -5.80 -3.11 22.03
C GLU A 314 -5.17 -1.72 21.94
N TYR A 315 -5.41 -1.05 20.82
CA TYR A 315 -4.97 0.30 20.48
C TYR A 315 -6.22 1.18 20.31
N PRO A 316 -6.66 1.89 21.37
CA PRO A 316 -7.85 2.74 21.31
C PRO A 316 -7.57 4.07 20.62
N GLU A 317 -8.63 4.71 20.11
CA GLU A 317 -8.61 6.08 19.54
C GLU A 317 -7.55 6.29 18.45
N VAL A 318 -7.36 5.29 17.60
CA VAL A 318 -6.52 5.40 16.40
C VAL A 318 -7.30 6.21 15.36
N TYR A 319 -6.78 7.36 14.96
CA TYR A 319 -7.34 8.15 13.86
C TYR A 319 -6.69 7.72 12.55
N LEU A 320 -7.52 7.44 11.53
CA LEU A 320 -7.08 7.17 10.17
C LEU A 320 -7.77 8.17 9.22
N PRO A 321 -7.02 9.02 8.50
CA PRO A 321 -7.57 10.02 7.58
C PRO A 321 -7.96 9.41 6.22
N LEU A 322 -8.61 8.24 6.24
CA LEU A 322 -9.13 7.55 5.06
C LEU A 322 -10.59 7.17 5.30
N HIS A 323 -11.40 7.25 4.26
CA HIS A 323 -12.82 6.91 4.32
C HIS A 323 -13.08 5.41 4.03
N GLY A 324 -14.21 4.91 4.51
CA GLY A 324 -14.69 3.55 4.25
C GLY A 324 -14.23 2.52 5.28
N ALA A 325 -15.15 1.62 5.66
CA ALA A 325 -14.90 0.55 6.61
C ALA A 325 -13.72 -0.36 6.22
N HIS A 326 -13.56 -0.64 4.93
CA HIS A 326 -12.47 -1.46 4.39
C HIS A 326 -11.08 -0.93 4.75
N GLN A 327 -10.91 0.39 4.95
CA GLN A 327 -9.63 0.95 5.38
C GLN A 327 -9.32 0.69 6.86
N ALA A 328 -10.32 0.52 7.73
CA ALA A 328 -10.09 0.04 9.10
C ALA A 328 -9.57 -1.40 9.10
N HIS A 329 -10.12 -2.25 8.24
CA HIS A 329 -9.68 -3.63 8.07
C HIS A 329 -8.24 -3.69 7.54
N ASN A 330 -7.91 -2.88 6.51
CA ASN A 330 -6.53 -2.73 6.04
C ASN A 330 -5.59 -2.25 7.16
N ALA A 331 -6.04 -1.32 8.02
CA ALA A 331 -5.26 -0.83 9.16
C ALA A 331 -5.01 -1.91 10.22
N ALA A 332 -6.01 -2.74 10.52
CA ALA A 332 -5.86 -3.89 11.43
C ALA A 332 -4.84 -4.90 10.89
N VAL A 333 -4.91 -5.21 9.59
CA VAL A 333 -3.94 -6.09 8.90
C VAL A 333 -2.53 -5.49 8.94
N ALA A 334 -2.40 -4.19 8.64
CA ALA A 334 -1.12 -3.50 8.68
C ALA A 334 -0.48 -3.51 10.07
N LEU A 335 -1.28 -3.22 11.11
CA LEU A 335 -0.85 -3.28 12.51
C LEU A 335 -0.35 -4.67 12.88
N ALA A 336 -1.12 -5.71 12.57
CA ALA A 336 -0.74 -7.09 12.87
C ALA A 336 0.52 -7.53 12.11
N ALA A 337 0.72 -7.07 10.86
CA ALA A 337 1.94 -7.34 10.10
C ALA A 337 3.19 -6.70 10.72
N VAL A 338 3.08 -5.46 11.20
CA VAL A 338 4.20 -4.77 11.86
C VAL A 338 4.47 -5.37 13.24
N GLU A 339 3.43 -5.73 14.00
CA GLU A 339 3.59 -6.47 15.25
C GLU A 339 4.28 -7.81 15.04
N ALA A 340 3.88 -8.59 14.03
CA ALA A 340 4.54 -9.85 13.68
C ALA A 340 6.01 -9.65 13.29
N PHE A 341 6.32 -8.60 12.53
CA PHE A 341 7.69 -8.24 12.18
C PHE A 341 8.54 -7.93 13.41
N PHE A 342 7.99 -7.21 14.41
CA PHE A 342 8.64 -6.97 15.71
C PHE A 342 8.58 -8.17 16.68
N GLY A 343 8.05 -9.32 16.25
CA GLY A 343 7.93 -10.53 17.05
C GLY A 343 6.86 -10.47 18.15
N VAL A 344 5.94 -9.51 18.11
CA VAL A 344 4.83 -9.39 19.07
C VAL A 344 3.87 -10.56 18.90
N GLY A 345 3.45 -11.17 20.01
CA GLY A 345 2.58 -12.35 20.06
C GLY A 345 3.30 -13.69 19.91
N ALA A 346 4.54 -13.70 19.41
CA ALA A 346 5.37 -14.91 19.27
C ALA A 346 6.61 -14.90 20.16
N GLN A 347 7.44 -13.85 20.04
CA GLN A 347 8.71 -13.69 20.74
C GLN A 347 8.59 -12.78 21.96
N ARG A 348 7.66 -11.81 21.92
CA ARG A 348 7.39 -10.90 23.03
C ARG A 348 5.89 -10.66 23.23
N PRO A 349 5.44 -10.47 24.48
CA PRO A 349 4.03 -10.28 24.78
C PRO A 349 3.58 -8.81 24.73
N GLU A 350 4.49 -7.84 24.84
CA GLU A 350 4.09 -6.44 24.94
C GLU A 350 3.65 -5.88 23.58
N PRO A 351 2.55 -5.10 23.54
CA PRO A 351 2.17 -4.36 22.34
C PRO A 351 3.21 -3.29 21.99
N LEU A 352 3.11 -2.78 20.76
CA LEU A 352 3.83 -1.60 20.32
C LEU A 352 3.40 -0.36 21.11
N GLU A 353 4.23 0.67 21.11
CA GLU A 353 3.94 1.93 21.80
C GLU A 353 2.72 2.62 21.14
N VAL A 354 1.67 2.82 21.94
CA VAL A 354 0.34 3.22 21.46
C VAL A 354 0.34 4.60 20.81
N ASP A 355 1.05 5.58 21.37
CA ASP A 355 1.09 6.93 20.82
C ASP A 355 1.86 6.99 19.49
N THR A 356 2.87 6.15 19.32
CA THR A 356 3.62 5.98 18.06
C THR A 356 2.73 5.37 16.99
N VAL A 357 1.97 4.32 17.31
CA VAL A 357 0.97 3.73 16.40
C VAL A 357 -0.10 4.75 15.99
N ARG A 358 -0.62 5.53 16.95
CA ARG A 358 -1.61 6.59 16.67
C ARG A 358 -1.04 7.66 15.74
N LYS A 359 0.18 8.14 15.99
CA LYS A 359 0.85 9.14 15.14
C LYS A 359 1.10 8.61 13.73
N ALA A 360 1.52 7.35 13.60
CA ALA A 360 1.77 6.71 12.33
C ALA A 360 0.49 6.67 11.47
N PHE A 361 -0.61 6.15 12.03
CA PHE A 361 -1.89 6.08 11.30
C PHE A 361 -2.45 7.46 10.96
N ALA A 362 -2.28 8.46 11.82
CA ALA A 362 -2.72 9.82 11.55
C ALA A 362 -1.97 10.49 10.36
N ALA A 363 -0.79 9.99 10.00
CA ALA A 363 0.01 10.48 8.88
C ALA A 363 -0.20 9.69 7.58
N VAL A 364 -1.00 8.61 7.60
CA VAL A 364 -1.24 7.77 6.41
C VAL A 364 -1.96 8.55 5.33
N ALA A 365 -1.50 8.40 4.08
CA ALA A 365 -2.21 8.85 2.89
C ALA A 365 -2.32 7.70 1.89
N SER A 366 -3.40 7.67 1.11
CA SER A 366 -3.60 6.67 0.05
C SER A 366 -4.23 7.33 -1.18
N PRO A 367 -3.42 8.00 -2.03
CA PRO A 367 -3.90 8.70 -3.22
C PRO A 367 -4.79 7.82 -4.11
N GLY A 368 -5.88 8.38 -4.61
CA GLY A 368 -6.87 7.67 -5.44
C GLY A 368 -7.66 6.58 -4.70
N ARG A 369 -7.79 6.64 -3.38
CA ARG A 369 -8.67 5.78 -2.57
C ARG A 369 -9.60 6.64 -1.73
N MET A 370 -10.84 6.82 -2.18
CA MET A 370 -11.82 7.75 -1.58
C MET A 370 -11.21 9.13 -1.27
N GLU A 371 -10.34 9.62 -2.16
CA GLU A 371 -9.56 10.86 -1.97
C GLU A 371 -10.42 12.08 -2.34
N VAL A 372 -10.65 12.98 -1.41
CA VAL A 372 -11.35 14.25 -1.67
C VAL A 372 -10.38 15.28 -2.22
N VAL A 373 -10.55 15.66 -3.50
CA VAL A 373 -9.68 16.63 -4.18
C VAL A 373 -10.32 18.01 -4.37
N ARG A 374 -11.64 18.13 -4.19
CA ARG A 374 -12.40 19.39 -4.23
C ARG A 374 -13.58 19.29 -3.27
N ARG A 375 -14.04 20.43 -2.72
CA ARG A 375 -15.14 20.49 -1.72
C ARG A 375 -16.43 21.17 -2.19
N SER A 376 -16.44 21.87 -3.33
CA SER A 376 -17.64 22.59 -3.79
C SER A 376 -17.73 22.65 -5.33
N PRO A 377 -18.52 21.76 -5.96
CA PRO A 377 -19.03 20.50 -5.42
C PRO A 377 -17.90 19.59 -4.97
N THR A 378 -18.23 18.63 -4.11
CA THR A 378 -17.22 17.69 -3.62
C THR A 378 -16.83 16.74 -4.75
N VAL A 379 -15.54 16.65 -5.04
CA VAL A 379 -15.01 15.69 -6.02
C VAL A 379 -14.17 14.67 -5.27
N VAL A 380 -14.58 13.41 -5.38
CA VAL A 380 -13.95 12.25 -4.76
C VAL A 380 -13.31 11.40 -5.87
N LEU A 381 -12.09 10.93 -5.63
CA LEU A 381 -11.39 10.02 -6.53
C LEU A 381 -11.27 8.64 -5.89
N ASP A 382 -11.68 7.60 -6.62
CA ASP A 382 -11.51 6.23 -6.15
C ASP A 382 -11.20 5.27 -7.30
N ALA A 383 -10.11 4.51 -7.17
CA ALA A 383 -9.61 3.65 -8.23
C ALA A 383 -10.14 2.20 -8.19
N ALA A 384 -11.34 2.02 -7.63
CA ALA A 384 -12.16 0.85 -7.93
C ALA A 384 -12.23 0.60 -9.45
N HIS A 385 -12.05 -0.65 -9.84
CA HIS A 385 -11.98 -1.09 -11.24
C HIS A 385 -12.46 -2.53 -11.43
N ASN A 386 -13.08 -3.10 -10.39
CA ASN A 386 -13.70 -4.42 -10.39
C ASN A 386 -15.00 -4.35 -9.55
N PRO A 387 -15.92 -5.33 -9.66
CA PRO A 387 -17.21 -5.29 -8.97
C PRO A 387 -17.08 -5.21 -7.44
N ALA A 388 -16.08 -5.91 -6.86
CA ALA A 388 -15.87 -5.92 -5.42
C ALA A 388 -15.46 -4.54 -4.89
N GLY A 389 -14.47 -3.91 -5.53
CA GLY A 389 -14.04 -2.55 -5.23
C GLY A 389 -15.16 -1.55 -5.43
N ALA A 390 -15.94 -1.65 -6.51
CA ALA A 390 -17.06 -0.75 -6.77
C ALA A 390 -18.12 -0.79 -5.67
N ARG A 391 -18.51 -1.98 -5.19
CA ARG A 391 -19.45 -2.14 -4.06
C ARG A 391 -18.90 -1.48 -2.80
N VAL A 392 -17.64 -1.76 -2.47
CA VAL A 392 -16.97 -1.20 -1.29
C VAL A 392 -16.87 0.32 -1.37
N THR A 393 -16.62 0.89 -2.55
CA THR A 393 -16.58 2.32 -2.79
C THR A 393 -17.98 2.94 -2.69
N ALA A 394 -19.01 2.32 -3.27
CA ALA A 394 -20.39 2.78 -3.16
C ALA A 394 -20.87 2.83 -1.69
N GLU A 395 -20.58 1.79 -0.90
CA GLU A 395 -20.84 1.77 0.54
C GLU A 395 -20.07 2.86 1.28
N ALA A 396 -18.78 3.03 0.97
CA ALA A 396 -17.94 4.05 1.61
C ALA A 396 -18.41 5.48 1.30
N VAL A 397 -18.88 5.75 0.08
CA VAL A 397 -19.45 7.06 -0.28
C VAL A 397 -20.74 7.32 0.49
N GLY A 398 -21.65 6.34 0.53
CA GLY A 398 -22.92 6.48 1.25
C GLY A 398 -22.74 6.62 2.77
N GLU A 399 -21.67 6.05 3.34
CA GLU A 399 -21.32 6.23 4.76
C GLU A 399 -20.67 7.60 5.04
N ALA A 400 -19.77 8.04 4.17
CA ALA A 400 -18.92 9.20 4.43
C ALA A 400 -19.55 10.54 4.02
N PHE A 401 -20.51 10.53 3.09
CA PHE A 401 -21.07 11.74 2.50
C PHE A 401 -22.59 11.68 2.41
N GLU A 402 -23.25 12.80 2.72
CA GLU A 402 -24.70 12.97 2.57
C GLU A 402 -25.01 13.74 1.27
N PHE A 403 -24.60 13.19 0.12
CA PHE A 403 -24.88 13.81 -1.18
C PHE A 403 -26.37 13.69 -1.52
N SER A 404 -26.99 14.79 -1.94
CA SER A 404 -28.33 14.79 -2.55
C SER A 404 -28.31 14.15 -3.94
N ARG A 405 -27.22 14.41 -4.67
CA ARG A 405 -26.98 13.95 -6.03
C ARG A 405 -25.51 13.60 -6.16
N LEU A 406 -25.22 12.40 -6.65
CA LEU A 406 -23.87 11.93 -6.92
C LEU A 406 -23.72 11.62 -8.40
N ILE A 407 -22.79 12.28 -9.07
CA ILE A 407 -22.49 12.06 -10.49
C ILE A 407 -21.25 11.19 -10.61
N GLY A 408 -21.33 10.09 -11.37
CA GLY A 408 -20.19 9.24 -11.66
C GLY A 408 -19.44 9.73 -12.90
N VAL A 409 -18.12 9.94 -12.82
CA VAL A 409 -17.25 10.08 -13.99
C VAL A 409 -16.49 8.78 -14.15
N VAL A 410 -16.81 8.02 -15.19
CA VAL A 410 -16.36 6.63 -15.33
C VAL A 410 -15.54 6.43 -16.60
N GLY A 411 -14.29 6.01 -16.42
CA GLY A 411 -13.44 5.49 -17.49
C GLY A 411 -12.83 4.17 -17.07
N ALA A 412 -13.19 3.07 -17.75
CA ALA A 412 -12.82 1.72 -17.38
C ALA A 412 -11.80 1.09 -18.33
N SER A 413 -11.11 0.03 -17.89
CA SER A 413 -10.29 -0.79 -18.77
C SER A 413 -11.11 -1.91 -19.41
N GLY A 414 -10.89 -2.18 -20.71
CA GLY A 414 -11.66 -3.15 -21.48
C GLY A 414 -11.52 -4.61 -21.04
N ASP A 415 -10.47 -4.94 -20.29
CA ASP A 415 -10.18 -6.27 -19.79
C ASP A 415 -10.85 -6.61 -18.44
N LYS A 416 -11.71 -5.71 -17.92
CA LYS A 416 -12.39 -5.88 -16.62
C LYS A 416 -13.86 -6.21 -16.77
N ASN A 417 -14.47 -6.72 -15.69
CA ASN A 417 -15.92 -6.92 -15.61
C ASN A 417 -16.64 -5.56 -15.43
N VAL A 418 -16.74 -4.82 -16.53
CA VAL A 418 -17.33 -3.47 -16.58
C VAL A 418 -18.80 -3.48 -16.20
N ARG A 419 -19.59 -4.47 -16.66
CA ARG A 419 -21.01 -4.57 -16.29
C ARG A 419 -21.19 -4.69 -14.79
N GLY A 420 -20.53 -5.66 -14.14
CA GLY A 420 -20.65 -5.86 -12.70
C GLY A 420 -20.10 -4.67 -11.88
N PHE A 421 -19.13 -3.94 -12.43
CA PHE A 421 -18.64 -2.68 -11.86
C PHE A 421 -19.71 -1.59 -11.90
N LEU A 422 -20.37 -1.40 -13.04
CA LEU A 422 -21.43 -0.41 -13.23
C LEU A 422 -22.67 -0.74 -12.39
N GLU A 423 -23.09 -2.01 -12.36
CA GLU A 423 -24.22 -2.50 -11.53
C GLU A 423 -24.02 -2.21 -10.04
N ALA A 424 -22.78 -2.23 -9.56
CA ALA A 424 -22.47 -1.90 -8.16
C ALA A 424 -22.66 -0.41 -7.83
N PHE A 425 -22.55 0.47 -8.82
CA PHE A 425 -22.74 1.92 -8.65
C PHE A 425 -24.13 2.41 -9.04
N GLU A 426 -24.92 1.61 -9.76
CA GLU A 426 -26.31 1.93 -10.15
C GLU A 426 -27.16 2.50 -9.01
N PRO A 427 -27.12 1.93 -7.78
CA PRO A 427 -27.96 2.43 -6.69
C PRO A 427 -27.55 3.80 -6.13
N VAL A 428 -26.33 4.27 -6.41
CA VAL A 428 -25.76 5.49 -5.78
C VAL A 428 -25.51 6.63 -6.76
N PHE A 429 -25.29 6.36 -8.04
CA PHE A 429 -25.14 7.43 -9.04
C PHE A 429 -26.50 7.92 -9.51
N ALA A 430 -26.74 9.22 -9.41
CA ALA A 430 -27.88 9.84 -10.06
C ALA A 430 -27.72 9.76 -11.59
N GLU A 431 -26.54 10.12 -12.09
CA GLU A 431 -26.16 10.07 -13.50
C GLU A 431 -24.69 9.67 -13.66
N VAL A 432 -24.34 9.22 -14.86
CA VAL A 432 -23.00 8.80 -15.22
C VAL A 432 -22.53 9.53 -16.46
N VAL A 433 -21.38 10.18 -16.36
CA VAL A 433 -20.61 10.71 -17.48
C VAL A 433 -19.52 9.71 -17.83
N VAL A 434 -19.69 9.05 -18.96
CA VAL A 434 -18.75 8.06 -19.51
C VAL A 434 -17.62 8.79 -20.24
N THR A 435 -16.38 8.36 -20.00
CA THR A 435 -15.19 8.95 -20.59
C THR A 435 -14.13 7.89 -20.90
N GLN A 436 -13.05 8.30 -21.57
CA GLN A 436 -11.93 7.44 -21.95
C GLN A 436 -10.60 8.05 -21.49
N ASN A 437 -9.79 7.27 -20.78
CA ASN A 437 -8.45 7.67 -20.37
C ASN A 437 -7.39 7.41 -21.46
N SER A 438 -6.16 7.85 -21.24
CA SER A 438 -5.09 7.76 -22.24
C SER A 438 -4.50 6.37 -22.47
N SER A 439 -4.86 5.37 -21.66
CA SER A 439 -4.29 4.03 -21.76
C SER A 439 -4.79 3.28 -22.99
N HIS A 440 -3.89 2.52 -23.62
CA HIS A 440 -4.26 1.56 -24.68
C HIS A 440 -5.21 0.45 -24.19
N ARG A 441 -5.34 0.27 -22.86
CA ARG A 441 -6.29 -0.65 -22.24
C ARG A 441 -7.65 -0.04 -21.97
N ALA A 442 -7.82 1.27 -22.17
CA ALA A 442 -9.11 1.92 -21.96
C ALA A 442 -10.16 1.26 -22.86
N MET A 443 -11.33 0.99 -22.29
CA MET A 443 -12.50 0.67 -23.09
C MET A 443 -12.87 1.91 -23.91
N ASP A 444 -13.30 1.71 -25.15
CA ASP A 444 -13.81 2.79 -25.98
C ASP A 444 -15.03 3.45 -25.31
N ALA A 445 -15.12 4.78 -25.37
CA ALA A 445 -16.17 5.53 -24.69
C ALA A 445 -17.58 5.12 -25.15
N ASP A 446 -17.77 4.84 -26.45
CA ASP A 446 -19.08 4.46 -26.99
C ASP A 446 -19.44 3.02 -26.59
N GLU A 447 -18.46 2.12 -26.53
CA GLU A 447 -18.65 0.76 -26.01
C GLU A 447 -19.04 0.76 -24.52
N LEU A 448 -18.33 1.54 -23.71
CA LEU A 448 -18.63 1.72 -22.30
C LEU A 448 -20.02 2.35 -22.09
N ALA A 449 -20.38 3.32 -22.91
CA ALA A 449 -21.70 3.94 -22.88
C ALA A 449 -22.80 2.94 -23.23
N GLY A 450 -22.60 2.05 -24.20
CA GLY A 450 -23.54 0.99 -24.52
C GLY A 450 -23.87 0.10 -23.31
N ILE A 451 -22.85 -0.30 -22.54
CA ILE A 451 -23.05 -1.08 -21.30
C ILE A 451 -23.72 -0.22 -20.23
N ALA A 452 -23.33 1.04 -20.08
CA ALA A 452 -23.92 1.96 -19.10
C ALA A 452 -25.41 2.21 -19.36
N VAL A 453 -25.84 2.38 -20.61
CA VAL A 453 -27.25 2.57 -20.98
C VAL A 453 -28.09 1.37 -20.57
N GLU A 454 -27.56 0.15 -20.70
CA GLU A 454 -28.28 -1.05 -20.26
C GLU A 454 -28.44 -1.14 -18.74
N VAL A 455 -27.51 -0.56 -17.97
CA VAL A 455 -27.52 -0.60 -16.50
C VAL A 455 -28.32 0.57 -15.90
N PHE A 456 -28.08 1.79 -16.38
CA PHE A 456 -28.62 3.03 -15.80
C PHE A 456 -29.86 3.55 -16.54
N GLY A 457 -30.06 3.17 -17.81
CA GLY A 457 -31.02 3.79 -18.72
C GLY A 457 -30.42 4.96 -19.51
N GLU A 458 -30.92 5.19 -20.73
CA GLU A 458 -30.42 6.23 -21.65
C GLU A 458 -30.47 7.64 -21.04
N ASP A 459 -31.52 7.95 -20.29
CA ASP A 459 -31.72 9.27 -19.67
C ASP A 459 -30.69 9.64 -18.59
N ARG A 460 -29.90 8.67 -18.09
CA ARG A 460 -28.92 8.85 -17.00
C ARG A 460 -27.46 8.77 -17.48
N VAL A 461 -27.23 8.66 -18.78
CA VAL A 461 -25.89 8.45 -19.36
C VAL A 461 -25.54 9.58 -20.31
N GLN A 462 -24.44 10.26 -20.01
CA GLN A 462 -23.80 11.23 -20.90
C GLN A 462 -22.43 10.69 -21.35
N VAL A 463 -22.03 10.98 -22.58
CA VAL A 463 -20.72 10.55 -23.12
C VAL A 463 -19.87 11.77 -23.40
N GLU A 464 -18.71 11.84 -22.72
CA GLU A 464 -17.69 12.86 -22.92
C GLU A 464 -16.33 12.17 -23.06
N PRO A 465 -15.87 11.86 -24.29
CA PRO A 465 -14.69 11.02 -24.51
C PRO A 465 -13.39 11.60 -23.93
N ARG A 466 -13.33 12.92 -23.71
CA ARG A 466 -12.17 13.57 -23.08
C ARG A 466 -12.45 13.79 -21.60
N LEU A 467 -11.59 13.29 -20.74
CA LEU A 467 -11.74 13.40 -19.28
C LEU A 467 -11.96 14.85 -18.77
N PRO A 468 -11.28 15.90 -19.29
CA PRO A 468 -11.59 17.28 -18.88
C PRO A 468 -13.04 17.70 -19.13
N ASP A 469 -13.61 17.32 -20.28
CA ASP A 469 -15.00 17.64 -20.62
C ASP A 469 -15.95 16.85 -19.74
N ALA A 470 -15.63 15.58 -19.45
CA ALA A 470 -16.41 14.73 -18.57
C ALA A 470 -16.46 15.27 -17.13
N LEU A 471 -15.34 15.79 -16.63
CA LEU A 471 -15.27 16.44 -15.31
C LEU A 471 -16.10 17.73 -15.30
N GLU A 472 -16.01 18.58 -16.33
CA GLU A 472 -16.79 19.81 -16.45
C GLU A 472 -18.31 19.52 -16.49
N ALA A 473 -18.72 18.54 -17.31
CA ALA A 473 -20.10 18.08 -17.39
C ALA A 473 -20.60 17.57 -16.03
N ALA A 474 -19.85 16.67 -15.37
CA ALA A 474 -20.24 16.11 -14.09
C ALA A 474 -20.32 17.16 -12.97
N ILE A 475 -19.40 18.14 -12.96
CA ILE A 475 -19.45 19.27 -12.03
C ILE A 475 -20.70 20.12 -12.27
N THR A 476 -21.03 20.40 -13.53
CA THR A 476 -22.23 21.16 -13.90
C THR A 476 -23.49 20.44 -13.42
N LEU A 477 -23.61 19.13 -13.71
CA LEU A 477 -24.70 18.30 -13.24
C LEU A 477 -24.78 18.28 -11.70
N ALA A 478 -23.66 18.19 -11.00
CA ALA A 478 -23.64 18.22 -9.53
C ALA A 478 -24.09 19.59 -8.95
N GLU A 479 -24.04 20.68 -9.72
CA GLU A 479 -24.42 22.03 -9.30
C GLU A 479 -25.85 22.44 -9.72
N GLU A 480 -26.51 21.70 -10.61
CA GLU A 480 -27.81 22.09 -11.21
C GLU A 480 -28.98 22.19 -10.21
N GLU A 481 -28.95 21.49 -9.08
CA GLU A 481 -29.98 21.60 -8.04
C GLU A 481 -29.49 22.41 -6.84
N GLY A 482 -30.04 23.62 -6.70
CA GLY A 482 -29.76 24.57 -5.62
C GLY A 482 -30.35 24.19 -4.25
N GLU A 483 -30.33 22.91 -3.87
CA GLU A 483 -30.72 22.49 -2.52
C GLU A 483 -29.53 22.49 -1.55
N PHE A 484 -29.86 22.65 -0.26
CA PHE A 484 -28.91 22.86 0.84
C PHE A 484 -27.97 21.67 1.12
N SER A 485 -28.21 20.52 0.49
CA SER A 485 -27.34 19.34 0.46
C SER A 485 -26.51 19.37 -0.83
N GLY A 486 -25.20 19.57 -0.70
CA GLY A 486 -24.31 19.75 -1.84
C GLY A 486 -24.21 18.50 -2.72
N GLY A 487 -24.14 18.69 -4.04
CA GLY A 487 -23.84 17.62 -4.99
C GLY A 487 -22.40 17.11 -4.88
N GLY A 488 -22.21 15.85 -5.29
CA GLY A 488 -20.93 15.17 -5.32
C GLY A 488 -20.59 14.65 -6.73
N VAL A 489 -19.30 14.52 -7.01
CA VAL A 489 -18.77 13.83 -8.18
C VAL A 489 -17.83 12.73 -7.70
N LEU A 490 -18.01 11.50 -8.18
CA LEU A 490 -17.08 10.39 -7.98
C LEU A 490 -16.39 10.05 -9.30
N VAL A 491 -15.08 10.22 -9.36
CA VAL A 491 -14.26 9.80 -10.51
C VAL A 491 -13.69 8.42 -10.25
N THR A 492 -13.97 7.46 -11.13
CA THR A 492 -13.62 6.04 -10.91
C THR A 492 -13.51 5.23 -12.22
N GLY A 493 -13.32 3.92 -12.11
CA GLY A 493 -13.29 2.95 -13.22
C GLY A 493 -11.90 2.41 -13.54
N SER A 494 -10.85 3.18 -13.26
CA SER A 494 -9.46 2.69 -13.34
C SER A 494 -8.51 3.58 -12.54
N VAL A 495 -7.34 3.03 -12.21
CA VAL A 495 -6.24 3.80 -11.59
C VAL A 495 -5.78 4.95 -12.50
N ILE A 496 -5.78 4.74 -13.83
CA ILE A 496 -5.34 5.74 -14.81
C ILE A 496 -6.33 6.92 -14.87
N THR A 497 -7.64 6.63 -14.96
CA THR A 497 -8.69 7.66 -14.96
C THR A 497 -8.58 8.55 -13.71
N VAL A 498 -8.40 7.91 -12.55
CA VAL A 498 -8.21 8.61 -11.28
C VAL A 498 -6.93 9.45 -11.25
N GLY A 499 -5.82 8.90 -11.75
CA GLY A 499 -4.55 9.61 -11.83
C GLY A 499 -4.58 10.84 -12.72
N GLU A 500 -5.17 10.72 -13.91
CA GLU A 500 -5.36 11.83 -14.84
C GLU A 500 -6.29 12.90 -14.24
N ALA A 501 -7.39 12.49 -13.60
CA ALA A 501 -8.29 13.42 -12.92
C ALA A 501 -7.59 14.13 -11.76
N ARG A 502 -6.78 13.42 -10.97
CA ARG A 502 -5.97 14.01 -9.90
C ARG A 502 -4.99 15.05 -10.43
N LEU A 503 -4.36 14.82 -11.59
CA LEU A 503 -3.47 15.81 -12.22
C LEU A 503 -4.22 17.06 -12.69
N LEU A 504 -5.42 16.89 -13.23
CA LEU A 504 -6.26 17.99 -13.72
C LEU A 504 -6.81 18.83 -12.57
N LEU A 505 -7.23 18.19 -11.48
CA LEU A 505 -7.88 18.83 -10.33
C LEU A 505 -6.89 19.29 -9.25
N GLY A 506 -5.70 18.71 -9.20
CA GLY A 506 -4.62 19.06 -8.27
C GLY A 506 -3.84 20.32 -8.65
N ARG A 507 -4.06 20.85 -9.86
CA ARG A 507 -3.61 22.20 -10.25
C ARG A 507 -4.61 23.25 -9.73
N GLY A 508 -4.58 23.45 -8.41
CA GLY A 508 -5.24 24.59 -7.74
C GLY A 508 -4.41 25.86 -7.84
#